data_AF-A0A953I8N8-F1
#
_entry.id   AF-A0A953I8N8-F1
#
_cell.length_a   1.000
_cell.length_b   1.000
_cell.length_c   1.000
_cell.angle_alpha   90.00
_cell.angle_beta   90.00
_cell.angle_gamma   90.00
#
_symmetry.space_group_name_H-M   'P 1'
#
loop_
_entity.id
_entity.type
_entity.pdbx_description
1 polymer ?
#
loop_
_entity_poly.entity_id
_entity_poly.type
_entity_poly.pdbx_seq_one_letter_code
_entity_poly.pdbx_strand_id
1 'polypeptide(L)' 'MQQRLLIINPGSTSTKIAVYDDDSPLFAETLRHSAADLARFRDVAAQFPFRRDLILEALEAHGVSLSSL' A
#
# COMPACT_ATOMS: atom_id res chain seq x y z
N MET A 1 -1.53 -2.17 25.29
CA MET A 1 -2.12 -1.40 24.17
C MET A 1 -1.85 -2.20 22.93
N GLN A 2 -2.87 -2.43 22.11
CA GLN A 2 -2.74 -3.13 20.82
C GLN A 2 -2.18 -2.15 19.80
N GLN A 3 -1.05 -2.48 19.17
CA GLN A 3 -0.42 -1.67 18.13
C GLN A 3 -0.92 -2.10 16.77
N ARG A 4 -1.45 -1.16 15.98
CA ARG A 4 -1.74 -1.41 14.57
C ARG A 4 -0.51 -1.09 13.74
N LEU A 5 -0.13 -2.01 12.85
CA LEU A 5 1.07 -1.92 12.03
C LEU A 5 0.69 -1.92 10.56
N LEU A 6 1.11 -0.89 9.82
CA LEU A 6 1.05 -0.88 8.36
C LEU A 6 2.43 -1.23 7.79
N ILE A 7 2.51 -2.35 7.08
CA ILE A 7 3.71 -2.77 6.36
C ILE A 7 3.55 -2.39 4.89
N ILE A 8 4.54 -1.68 4.35
CA ILE A 8 4.59 -1.26 2.94
C ILE A 8 5.90 -1.74 2.33
N ASN A 9 5.82 -2.52 1.25
CA ASN A 9 6.97 -3.01 0.51
C ASN A 9 6.82 -2.68 -0.99
N PRO A 10 7.36 -1.54 -1.45
CA PRO A 10 7.37 -1.18 -2.86
C PRO A 10 8.38 -2.04 -3.64
N GLY A 11 7.91 -2.77 -4.65
CA GLY A 11 8.71 -3.45 -5.65
C GLY A 11 8.64 -2.76 -7.02
N SER A 12 9.39 -3.29 -7.99
CA SER A 12 9.46 -2.72 -9.35
C SER A 12 8.08 -2.65 -10.02
N THR A 13 7.33 -3.75 -10.03
CA THR A 13 6.02 -3.88 -10.71
C THR A 13 4.84 -4.09 -9.75
N SER A 14 5.08 -3.98 -8.44
CA SER A 14 4.04 -4.14 -7.42
C SER A 14 4.33 -3.32 -6.18
N THR A 15 3.34 -3.10 -5.34
CA THR A 15 3.50 -2.71 -3.94
C THR A 15 2.76 -3.73 -3.08
N LYS A 16 3.47 -4.42 -2.18
CA LYS A 16 2.82 -5.30 -1.21
C LYS A 16 2.50 -4.50 0.04
N ILE A 17 1.29 -4.65 0.55
CA ILE A 17 0.86 -4.04 1.81
C ILE A 17 0.25 -5.09 2.71
N ALA A 18 0.34 -4.85 4.01
CA ALA A 18 -0.39 -5.61 5.01
C ALA A 18 -0.65 -4.77 6.25
N VAL A 19 -1.77 -5.03 6.92
CA VAL A 19 -2.10 -4.43 8.22
C VAL A 19 -2.23 -5.53 9.24
N TYR A 20 -1.61 -5.32 10.40
CA TYR A 20 -1.64 -6.23 11.55
C TYR A 20 -2.10 -5.48 12.79
N ASP A 21 -2.83 -6.18 13.66
CA ASP A 21 -3.02 -5.79 15.06
C ASP A 21 -2.09 -6.67 15.90
N ASP A 22 -1.01 -6.08 16.40
CA ASP A 22 0.14 -6.78 16.97
C ASP A 22 0.67 -7.87 16.01
N ASP A 23 0.53 -9.14 16.38
CA ASP A 23 0.95 -10.29 15.58
C ASP A 23 -0.19 -10.87 14.70
N SER A 24 -1.40 -10.32 14.80
CA SER A 24 -2.59 -10.81 14.09
C SER A 24 -2.79 -10.07 12.76
N PRO A 25 -2.77 -10.76 11.60
CA PRO A 25 -3.04 -10.10 10.31
C PRO A 25 -4.51 -9.70 10.20
N LEU A 26 -4.76 -8.46 9.80
CA LEU A 26 -6.08 -8.01 9.35
C LEU A 26 -6.27 -8.26 7.86
N PHE A 27 -5.31 -7.83 7.05
CA PHE A 27 -5.25 -8.16 5.63
C PHE A 27 -3.83 -8.05 5.07
N ALA A 28 -3.61 -8.72 3.94
CA ALA A 28 -2.43 -8.56 3.12
C ALA A 28 -2.85 -8.52 1.65
N GLU A 29 -2.28 -7.58 0.89
CA GLU A 29 -2.65 -7.34 -0.49
C GLU A 29 -1.42 -7.03 -1.35
N THR A 30 -1.48 -7.42 -2.62
CA THR A 30 -0.46 -7.06 -3.62
C THR A 30 -1.08 -6.16 -4.67
N LEU A 31 -0.75 -4.87 -4.60
CA LEU A 31 -1.13 -3.87 -5.59
C LEU A 31 -0.21 -4.04 -6.80
N ARG A 32 -0.75 -4.47 -7.93
CA ARG A 32 0.02 -4.69 -9.17
C ARG A 32 -0.02 -3.46 -10.05
N HIS A 33 1.14 -3.10 -10.60
CA HIS A 33 1.29 -1.96 -11.50
C HIS A 33 1.53 -2.49 -12.91
N SER A 34 0.69 -2.12 -13.87
CA SER A 34 0.91 -2.50 -15.26
C SER A 34 2.11 -1.72 -15.83
N ALA A 35 2.75 -2.27 -16.87
CA ALA A 35 3.81 -1.54 -17.57
C ALA A 35 3.31 -0.22 -18.16
N ALA A 36 2.06 -0.18 -18.63
CA ALA A 36 1.42 1.04 -19.15
C ALA A 36 1.22 2.10 -18.06
N ASP A 37 0.84 1.69 -16.85
CA ASP A 37 0.71 2.61 -15.72
C ASP A 37 2.06 3.17 -15.31
N LEU A 38 3.11 2.33 -15.24
CA LEU A 38 4.44 2.79 -14.85
C LEU A 38 5.12 3.65 -15.92
N ALA A 39 4.87 3.37 -17.20
CA ALA A 39 5.47 4.09 -18.33
C ALA A 39 5.06 5.58 -18.40
N ARG A 40 4.00 5.99 -17.70
CA ARG A 40 3.57 7.39 -17.63
C ARG A 40 4.49 8.26 -16.74
N PHE A 41 5.37 7.65 -15.95
CA PHE A 41 6.24 8.35 -15.00
C PHE A 41 7.67 8.43 -15.51
N ARG A 42 8.30 9.59 -15.36
CA ARG A 42 9.68 9.84 -15.81
C ARG A 42 10.70 8.96 -15.09
N ASP A 43 10.52 8.79 -13.78
CA ASP A 43 11.42 8.06 -12.89
C ASP A 43 10.63 7.44 -11.73
N VAL A 44 11.32 6.68 -10.87
CA VAL A 44 10.72 5.98 -9.73
C VAL A 44 10.16 6.97 -8.70
N ALA A 45 10.80 8.13 -8.50
CA ALA A 45 10.34 9.11 -7.52
C ALA A 45 8.99 9.74 -7.96
N ALA A 46 8.81 9.96 -9.26
CA ALA A 46 7.56 10.45 -9.82
C ALA A 46 6.37 9.48 -9.62
N GLN A 47 6.62 8.20 -9.30
CA GLN A 47 5.57 7.21 -9.00
C GLN A 47 5.00 7.35 -7.58
N PHE A 48 5.61 8.17 -6.70
CA PHE A 48 5.22 8.25 -5.30
C PHE A 48 3.73 8.55 -5.09
N PRO A 49 3.13 9.59 -5.71
CA PRO A 49 1.71 9.88 -5.50
C PRO A 49 0.82 8.72 -5.96
N PHE A 50 1.10 8.16 -7.13
CA PHE A 50 0.36 7.00 -7.66
C PHE A 50 0.40 5.79 -6.71
N ARG A 51 1.59 5.44 -6.20
CA ARG A 51 1.72 4.32 -5.27
C ARG A 51 1.06 4.62 -3.93
N ARG A 52 1.17 5.85 -3.42
CA ARG A 52 0.50 6.30 -2.19
C ARG A 52 -1.01 6.16 -2.32
N ASP A 53 -1.58 6.67 -3.41
CA ASP A 53 -3.03 6.72 -3.59
C ASP A 53 -3.63 5.32 -3.65
N LEU A 54 -2.99 4.38 -4.36
CA LEU A 54 -3.41 2.97 -4.34
C LEU A 54 -3.34 2.31 -2.95
N ILE A 55 -2.38 2.70 -2.10
CA ILE A 55 -2.31 2.20 -0.71
C ILE A 55 -3.48 2.76 0.10
N LEU A 56 -3.79 4.05 -0.06
CA LEU A 56 -4.91 4.69 0.63
C LEU A 56 -6.26 4.08 0.22
N GLU A 57 -6.46 3.85 -1.07
CA GLU A 57 -7.65 3.17 -1.61
C GLU A 57 -7.80 1.76 -1.04
N ALA A 58 -6.70 1.00 -0.94
CA ALA A 58 -6.73 -0.33 -0.36
C ALA A 58 -7.06 -0.29 1.16
N LEU A 59 -6.49 0.65 1.90
CA LEU A 59 -6.82 0.83 3.32
C LEU A 59 -8.30 1.17 3.50
N GLU A 60 -8.86 2.07 2.69
CA GLU A 60 -10.28 2.41 2.71
C GLU A 60 -11.17 1.22 2.37
N ALA A 61 -10.81 0.44 1.35
CA ALA A 61 -11.55 -0.76 0.94
C ALA A 61 -11.62 -1.84 2.04
N HIS A 62 -10.58 -1.93 2.88
CA HIS A 62 -10.54 -2.83 4.05
C HIS A 62 -11.04 -2.15 5.34
N GLY A 63 -11.57 -0.92 5.27
CA GLY A 63 -12.12 -0.20 6.42
C GLY A 63 -11.08 0.26 7.45
N VAL A 64 -9.82 0.43 7.06
CA VAL A 64 -8.73 0.88 7.92
C VAL A 64 -8.51 2.38 7.76
N SER A 65 -8.81 3.15 8.81
CA SER A 65 -8.52 4.59 8.85
C SER A 65 -7.04 4.86 9.13
N LEU A 66 -6.46 5.86 8.46
CA LEU A 66 -5.12 6.37 8.76
C LEU A 66 -4.95 6.81 10.22
N SER A 67 -6.01 7.31 10.85
CA SER A 67 -5.98 7.72 12.26
C SER A 67 -5.91 6.54 13.24
N SER A 68 -6.12 5.31 12.74
CA SER A 68 -6.03 4.07 13.53
C SER A 68 -4.67 3.37 13.42
N LEU A 69 -3.76 3.91 12.60
CA LEU A 69 -2.41 3.41 12.35
C LEU A 69 -1.37 4.14 13.20
#